data_AF-A0A9E5QX87-F1
#
_entry.id   AF-A0A9E5QX87-F1
#
_cell.length_a   1.000
_cell.length_b   1.000
_cell.length_c   1.000
_cell.angle_alpha   90.00
_cell.angle_beta   90.00
_cell.angle_gamma   90.00
#
_symmetry.space_group_name_H-M   'P 1'
#
loop_
_entity.id
_entity.type
_entity.pdbx_description
1 polymer ?
#
loop_
_entity_poly.entity_id
_entity_poly.type
_entity_poly.pdbx_seq_one_letter_code
_entity_poly.pdbx_strand_id
1 'polypeptide(L)'
;MQPGDRLTLTLHEEHDLKKMRFPLPHPEFVKDVNPGQRLLVDDGELEFQVVDKHTNDLVCEVVIGGLLKERKGVSAPDSRLTLPALTDKDRGDLVFALEQKVDYVAMSFVRSADDLRELRWLINMHKGEVAIIAKIEKMEALENIEEIVEVAEGIMVARGDLGVETPAAAVPIHQKRIIRLCNEAGKPVITATQMLNSMIESPRPTRAEASDVANAIFDGTDAIMLSGESASGKYPVESVETMATIAQIAEKNLSTFSNFSKNRQKNAALDSSTDDNPIANAISHATVEMAESIGARLIVSSTWTGYTAQRVARERPQTPIVCVTPNRATFQRMSLVWGVFPVMVEEFNTIDDMIRIITATLTNEGMVSTGDRVLIIAGVPFGAGGQTNMVKIQTIGHNQQA
;
A
#
# COMPACT_ATOMS: atom_id res chain seq x y z
N MET A 1 4.79 26.86 24.65
CA MET A 1 3.75 26.51 25.63
C MET A 1 4.37 25.59 26.66
N GLN A 2 4.00 25.71 27.94
CA GLN A 2 4.46 24.85 29.02
C GLN A 2 3.32 23.93 29.50
N PRO A 3 3.63 22.73 30.03
CA PRO A 3 2.63 21.90 30.69
C PRO A 3 1.86 22.67 31.77
N GLY A 4 0.54 22.53 31.80
CA GLY A 4 -0.38 23.25 32.68
C GLY A 4 -0.87 24.60 32.13
N ASP A 5 -0.29 25.13 31.05
CA ASP A 5 -0.83 26.31 30.37
C ASP A 5 -2.25 26.02 29.86
N ARG A 6 -3.11 27.05 29.85
CA ARG A 6 -4.42 26.98 29.23
C ARG A 6 -4.43 27.70 27.88
N LEU A 7 -5.07 27.08 26.91
CA LEU A 7 -5.29 27.65 25.58
C LEU A 7 -6.73 27.42 25.13
N THR A 8 -7.17 28.18 24.12
CA THR A 8 -8.47 27.97 23.48
C THR A 8 -8.27 27.75 21.99
N LEU A 9 -8.82 26.66 21.48
CA LEU A 9 -9.00 26.44 20.04
C LEU A 9 -10.40 26.95 19.67
N THR A 10 -10.49 27.90 18.74
CA THR A 10 -11.73 28.63 18.45
C THR A 10 -12.11 28.60 16.97
N LEU A 11 -13.41 28.55 16.66
CA LEU A 11 -13.91 28.67 15.28
C LEU A 11 -13.74 30.09 14.70
N HIS A 12 -13.48 31.07 15.56
CA HIS A 12 -13.23 32.44 15.14
C HIS A 12 -11.83 32.56 14.50
N GLU A 13 -11.69 33.43 13.49
CA GLU A 13 -10.38 33.81 12.92
C GLU A 13 -9.58 34.72 13.88
N GLU A 14 -9.39 34.26 15.12
CA GLU A 14 -8.64 34.96 16.17
C GLU A 14 -7.35 34.20 16.44
N HIS A 15 -6.22 34.87 16.22
CA HIS A 15 -4.90 34.39 16.62
C HIS A 15 -4.30 35.37 17.64
N ASP A 16 -4.49 35.08 18.92
CA ASP A 16 -4.02 35.90 20.04
C ASP A 16 -3.02 35.11 20.89
N LEU A 17 -1.73 35.32 20.62
CA LEU A 17 -0.63 34.70 21.35
C LEU A 17 -0.62 35.08 22.84
N LYS A 18 -1.12 36.26 23.23
CA LYS A 18 -1.12 36.69 24.64
C LYS A 18 -2.23 35.99 25.42
N LYS A 19 -3.39 35.80 24.79
CA LYS A 19 -4.52 35.07 25.37
C LYS A 19 -4.48 33.56 25.11
N MET A 20 -3.49 33.08 24.36
CA MET A 20 -3.36 31.68 23.93
C MET A 20 -4.64 31.18 23.24
N ARG A 21 -5.22 32.02 22.36
CA ARG A 21 -6.38 31.67 21.53
C ARG A 21 -5.93 31.47 20.09
N PHE A 22 -6.25 30.30 19.52
CA PHE A 22 -5.80 29.89 18.20
C PHE A 22 -6.99 29.44 17.35
N PRO A 23 -7.00 29.76 16.04
CA PRO A 23 -8.09 29.37 15.17
C PRO A 23 -8.05 27.86 14.87
N LEU A 24 -9.22 27.25 14.88
CA LEU A 24 -9.49 25.89 14.43
C LEU A 24 -10.76 25.93 13.58
N PRO A 25 -10.67 26.14 12.26
CA PRO A 25 -11.83 26.38 11.39
C PRO A 25 -12.59 25.08 11.04
N HIS A 26 -12.84 24.24 12.04
CA HIS A 26 -13.46 22.92 11.93
C HIS A 26 -14.63 22.82 12.91
N PRO A 27 -15.82 23.35 12.56
CA PRO A 27 -17.01 23.31 13.41
C PRO A 27 -17.39 21.89 13.82
N GLU A 28 -17.24 20.94 12.91
CA GLU A 28 -17.42 19.51 13.15
C GLU A 28 -16.46 18.96 14.22
N PHE A 29 -15.21 19.40 14.22
CA PHE A 29 -14.22 18.98 15.21
C PHE A 29 -14.60 19.49 16.60
N VAL A 30 -14.92 20.78 16.72
CA VAL A 30 -15.38 21.38 18.00
C VAL A 30 -16.67 20.70 18.47
N LYS A 31 -17.58 20.36 17.56
CA LYS A 31 -18.84 19.68 17.86
C LYS A 31 -18.65 18.25 18.37
N ASP A 32 -17.68 17.50 17.87
CA ASP A 32 -17.55 16.07 18.17
C ASP A 32 -16.61 15.77 19.35
N VAL A 33 -15.64 16.66 19.61
CA VAL A 33 -14.75 16.57 20.75
C VAL A 33 -15.46 17.03 22.03
N ASN A 34 -15.19 16.38 23.16
CA ASN A 34 -15.81 16.57 24.46
C ASN A 34 -14.74 16.74 25.56
N PRO A 35 -15.09 17.41 26.67
CA PRO A 35 -14.20 17.48 27.84
C PRO A 35 -13.75 16.09 28.31
N GLY A 36 -12.48 15.96 28.68
CA GLY A 36 -11.85 14.70 29.05
C GLY A 36 -11.15 13.96 27.90
N GLN A 37 -11.28 14.41 26.66
CA GLN A 37 -10.57 13.82 25.52
C GLN A 37 -9.23 14.52 25.21
N ARG A 38 -8.28 13.75 24.66
CA ARG A 38 -6.96 14.26 24.27
C ARG A 38 -6.98 14.81 22.85
N LEU A 39 -6.18 15.84 22.63
CA LEU A 39 -5.85 16.42 21.34
C LEU A 39 -4.34 16.32 21.13
N LEU A 40 -3.94 15.76 20.01
CA LEU A 40 -2.54 15.63 19.60
C LEU A 40 -2.27 16.62 18.47
N VAL A 41 -1.18 17.37 18.55
CA VAL A 41 -0.82 18.39 17.57
C VAL A 41 0.59 18.15 17.06
N ASP A 42 0.80 18.35 15.75
CA ASP A 42 2.08 18.11 15.07
C ASP A 42 2.60 16.68 15.30
N ASP A 43 1.82 15.68 14.84
CA ASP A 43 2.11 14.25 14.96
C ASP A 43 2.34 13.77 16.41
N GLY A 44 1.72 14.44 17.38
CA GLY A 44 1.82 14.11 18.81
C GLY A 44 3.01 14.74 19.54
N GLU A 45 3.77 15.63 18.89
CA GLU A 45 4.83 16.42 19.56
C GLU A 45 4.26 17.35 20.65
N LEU A 46 2.99 17.73 20.52
CA LEU A 46 2.23 18.46 21.53
C LEU A 46 0.97 17.68 21.89
N GLU A 47 0.61 17.69 23.17
CA GLU A 47 -0.61 17.05 23.68
C GLU A 47 -1.38 18.03 24.53
N PHE A 48 -2.68 18.18 24.24
CA PHE A 48 -3.62 18.97 25.00
C PHE A 48 -4.75 18.09 25.53
N GLN A 49 -5.25 18.43 26.71
CA GLN A 49 -6.42 17.81 27.32
C GLN A 49 -7.58 18.78 27.25
N VAL A 50 -8.71 18.39 26.66
CA VAL A 50 -9.91 19.26 26.65
C VAL A 50 -10.49 19.30 28.07
N VAL A 51 -10.58 20.51 28.63
CA VAL A 51 -11.10 20.73 29.99
C VAL A 51 -12.50 21.31 29.99
N ASP A 52 -12.88 22.08 28.97
CA ASP A 52 -14.22 22.62 28.80
C ASP A 52 -14.53 22.83 27.32
N LYS A 53 -15.83 22.92 27.00
CA LYS A 53 -16.33 23.12 25.64
C LYS A 53 -17.47 24.12 25.63
N HIS A 54 -17.38 25.05 24.71
CA HIS A 54 -18.45 25.98 24.37
C HIS A 54 -18.83 25.81 22.89
N THR A 55 -19.84 26.55 22.44
CA THR A 55 -20.38 26.41 21.08
C THR A 55 -19.31 26.53 19.98
N ASN A 56 -18.35 27.45 20.16
CA ASN A 56 -17.30 27.74 19.17
C ASN A 56 -15.88 27.48 19.69
N ASP A 57 -15.73 27.08 20.95
CA ASP A 57 -14.45 27.08 21.64
C ASP A 57 -14.21 25.75 22.35
N LEU A 58 -13.02 25.19 22.19
CA LEU A 58 -12.47 24.14 23.05
C LEU A 58 -11.44 24.77 23.97
N VAL A 59 -11.69 24.70 25.28
CA VAL A 59 -10.71 25.11 26.29
C VAL A 59 -9.86 23.89 26.62
N CYS A 60 -8.55 24.03 26.45
CA CYS A 60 -7.60 22.94 26.61
C CYS A 60 -6.52 23.30 27.63
N GLU A 61 -6.04 22.29 28.34
CA GLU A 61 -4.85 22.35 29.17
C GLU A 61 -3.70 21.64 28.46
N VAL A 62 -2.50 22.24 28.47
CA VAL A 62 -1.32 21.66 27.84
C VAL A 62 -0.78 20.51 28.71
N VAL A 63 -0.73 19.31 28.17
CA VAL A 63 -0.13 18.13 28.81
C VAL A 63 1.33 18.01 28.42
N ILE A 64 1.62 18.03 27.10
CA ILE A 64 2.97 18.06 26.55
C ILE A 64 3.14 19.40 25.83
N GLY A 65 4.04 20.23 26.36
CA GLY A 65 4.34 21.56 25.85
C GLY A 65 5.47 21.57 24.81
N GLY A 66 5.60 22.70 24.11
CA GLY A 66 6.59 22.90 23.06
C GLY A 66 6.30 24.13 22.21
N LEU A 67 6.92 24.17 21.02
CA LEU A 67 6.71 25.23 20.03
C LEU A 67 5.59 24.83 19.05
N LEU A 68 4.42 25.46 19.18
CA LEU A 68 3.37 25.36 18.18
C LEU A 68 3.74 26.23 16.97
N LYS A 69 3.89 25.61 15.81
CA LYS A 69 4.11 26.30 14.52
C LYS A 69 2.77 26.54 13.81
N GLU A 70 2.79 27.37 12.78
CA GLU A 70 1.61 27.65 11.97
C GLU A 70 1.15 26.41 11.19
N ARG A 71 -0.18 26.31 10.96
CA ARG A 71 -0.83 25.30 10.11
C ARG A 71 -0.46 23.85 10.47
N LYS A 72 -0.30 23.57 11.76
CA LYS A 72 -0.10 22.21 12.26
C LYS A 72 -1.42 21.45 12.36
N GLY A 73 -1.38 20.17 11.97
CA GLY A 73 -2.51 19.28 12.08
C GLY A 73 -2.85 18.99 13.54
N VAL A 74 -4.13 18.74 13.81
CA VAL A 74 -4.65 18.32 15.11
C VAL A 74 -5.45 17.04 14.94
N SER A 75 -5.21 16.08 15.83
CA SER A 75 -5.91 14.80 15.89
C SER A 75 -6.62 14.66 17.23
N ALA A 76 -7.80 14.04 17.22
CA ALA A 76 -8.58 13.72 18.41
C ALA A 76 -8.77 12.20 18.48
N PRO A 77 -7.76 11.44 18.93
CA PRO A 77 -7.78 9.97 18.88
C PRO A 77 -8.92 9.34 19.69
N ASP A 78 -9.40 10.05 20.71
CA ASP A 78 -10.48 9.59 21.59
C ASP A 78 -11.88 9.95 21.05
N SER A 79 -11.98 10.55 19.86
CA SER A 79 -13.24 11.07 19.28
C SER A 79 -13.55 10.45 17.92
N ARG A 80 -14.83 10.13 17.70
CA ARG A 80 -15.36 9.76 16.37
C ARG A 80 -15.83 11.00 15.64
N LEU A 81 -14.96 11.55 14.79
CA LEU A 81 -15.23 12.79 14.05
C LEU A 81 -16.22 12.55 12.89
N THR A 82 -17.26 13.38 12.81
CA THR A 82 -18.28 13.41 11.75
C THR A 82 -17.82 14.22 10.52
N LEU A 83 -16.52 14.14 10.22
CA LEU A 83 -15.93 14.69 9.00
C LEU A 83 -16.37 13.88 7.78
N PRO A 84 -16.67 14.52 6.64
CA PRO A 84 -16.86 13.82 5.38
C PRO A 84 -15.58 13.09 5.00
N ALA A 85 -15.71 11.91 4.38
CA ALA A 85 -14.56 11.12 3.95
C ALA A 85 -13.75 11.82 2.84
N LEU A 86 -14.44 12.63 2.02
CA LEU A 86 -13.86 13.45 0.96
C LEU A 86 -14.32 14.90 1.13
N THR A 87 -13.36 15.81 1.16
CA THR A 87 -13.63 17.26 1.12
C THR A 87 -13.90 17.73 -0.31
N ASP A 88 -14.41 18.95 -0.47
CA ASP A 88 -14.61 19.55 -1.80
C ASP A 88 -13.28 19.71 -2.55
N LYS A 89 -12.19 19.97 -1.82
CA LYS A 89 -10.84 19.98 -2.39
C LYS A 89 -10.45 18.60 -2.91
N ASP A 90 -10.66 17.54 -2.12
CA ASP A 90 -10.33 16.17 -2.53
C ASP A 90 -11.11 15.75 -3.78
N ARG A 91 -12.38 16.16 -3.89
CA ARG A 91 -13.18 15.96 -5.11
C ARG A 91 -12.58 16.67 -6.31
N GLY A 92 -12.12 17.91 -6.15
CA GLY A 92 -11.42 18.65 -7.22
C GLY A 92 -10.11 18.00 -7.64
N ASP A 93 -9.29 17.59 -6.67
CA ASP A 93 -8.00 16.94 -6.90
C ASP A 93 -8.17 15.56 -7.57
N LEU A 94 -9.22 14.82 -7.21
CA LEU A 94 -9.57 13.56 -7.85
C LEU A 94 -9.83 13.77 -9.34
N VAL A 95 -10.66 14.76 -9.70
CA VAL A 95 -10.95 15.06 -11.12
C VAL A 95 -9.66 15.37 -11.88
N PHE A 96 -8.82 16.23 -11.30
CA PHE A 96 -7.51 16.55 -11.88
C PHE A 96 -6.64 15.30 -12.06
N ALA A 97 -6.56 14.43 -11.04
CA ALA A 97 -5.76 13.20 -11.09
C ALA A 97 -6.25 12.24 -12.19
N LEU A 98 -7.56 12.12 -12.37
CA LEU A 98 -8.16 11.30 -13.44
C LEU A 98 -7.83 11.86 -14.83
N GLU A 99 -7.82 13.18 -15.00
CA GLU A 99 -7.39 13.81 -16.27
C GLU A 99 -5.91 13.54 -16.58
N GLN A 100 -5.06 13.47 -15.54
CA GLN A 100 -3.65 13.09 -15.68
C GLN A 100 -3.43 11.59 -15.89
N LYS A 101 -4.49 10.78 -15.85
CA LYS A 101 -4.45 9.32 -16.03
C LYS A 101 -3.48 8.63 -15.05
N VAL A 102 -3.51 9.05 -13.78
CA VAL A 102 -2.73 8.39 -12.74
C VAL A 102 -3.17 6.94 -12.57
N ASP A 103 -2.22 6.06 -12.21
CA ASP A 103 -2.49 4.62 -12.09
C ASP A 103 -3.16 4.23 -10.77
N TYR A 104 -2.89 5.02 -9.73
CA TYR A 104 -3.42 4.88 -8.37
C TYR A 104 -3.86 6.22 -7.78
N VAL A 105 -4.91 6.19 -6.95
CA VAL A 105 -5.26 7.24 -6.00
C VAL A 105 -5.24 6.65 -4.60
N ALA A 106 -4.53 7.30 -3.68
CA ALA A 106 -4.51 6.90 -2.27
C ALA A 106 -5.48 7.78 -1.47
N MET A 107 -6.43 7.16 -0.77
CA MET A 107 -7.38 7.86 0.09
C MET A 107 -6.85 7.92 1.52
N SER A 108 -6.74 9.13 2.07
CA SER A 108 -6.32 9.36 3.46
C SER A 108 -7.51 9.19 4.42
N PHE A 109 -7.21 8.89 5.68
CA PHE A 109 -8.15 8.81 6.79
C PHE A 109 -9.36 7.92 6.52
N VAL A 110 -9.16 6.82 5.80
CA VAL A 110 -10.18 5.79 5.60
C VAL A 110 -10.62 5.28 6.97
N ARG A 111 -11.92 5.08 7.16
CA ARG A 111 -12.53 4.53 8.38
C ARG A 111 -13.32 3.25 8.09
N SER A 112 -13.85 3.12 6.87
CA SER A 112 -14.76 2.04 6.49
C SER A 112 -14.65 1.70 5.00
N ALA A 113 -15.20 0.55 4.61
CA ALA A 113 -15.35 0.17 3.20
C ALA A 113 -16.25 1.14 2.43
N ASP A 114 -17.21 1.79 3.09
CA ASP A 114 -18.12 2.74 2.44
C ASP A 114 -17.41 4.02 1.98
N ASP A 115 -16.37 4.48 2.70
CA ASP A 115 -15.54 5.61 2.26
C ASP A 115 -14.91 5.31 0.88
N LEU A 116 -14.44 4.06 0.68
CA LEU A 116 -13.85 3.61 -0.59
C LEU A 116 -14.90 3.41 -1.68
N ARG A 117 -16.10 2.97 -1.32
CA ARG A 117 -17.24 2.87 -2.26
C ARG A 117 -17.70 4.25 -2.73
N GLU A 118 -17.70 5.27 -1.85
CA GLU A 118 -17.94 6.67 -2.24
C GLU A 118 -16.89 7.15 -3.25
N LEU A 119 -15.60 6.92 -2.97
CA LEU A 119 -14.52 7.27 -3.89
C LEU A 119 -14.65 6.55 -5.24
N ARG A 120 -14.95 5.24 -5.21
CA ARG A 120 -15.19 4.45 -6.43
C ARG A 120 -16.38 4.98 -7.23
N TRP A 121 -17.47 5.37 -6.56
CA TRP A 121 -18.63 5.97 -7.23
C TRP A 121 -18.25 7.28 -7.94
N LEU A 122 -17.48 8.16 -7.29
CA LEU A 122 -16.97 9.40 -7.90
C LEU A 122 -16.07 9.12 -9.11
N ILE A 123 -15.12 8.18 -8.99
CA ILE A 123 -14.27 7.76 -10.10
C ILE A 123 -15.12 7.31 -11.31
N ASN A 124 -16.13 6.48 -11.07
CA ASN A 124 -17.02 5.96 -12.12
C ASN A 124 -17.87 7.08 -12.75
N MET A 125 -18.37 8.02 -11.94
CA MET A 125 -19.10 9.21 -12.44
C MET A 125 -18.26 10.03 -13.41
N HIS A 126 -16.94 10.12 -13.17
CA HIS A 126 -15.98 10.79 -14.04
C HIS A 126 -15.38 9.88 -15.12
N LYS A 127 -15.87 8.63 -15.26
CA LYS A 127 -15.37 7.63 -16.22
C LYS A 127 -13.85 7.38 -16.07
N GLY A 128 -13.34 7.51 -14.85
CA GLY A 128 -11.94 7.26 -14.54
C GLY A 128 -11.65 5.77 -14.41
N GLU A 129 -10.45 5.36 -14.81
CA GLU A 129 -9.95 4.00 -14.60
C GLU A 129 -8.70 4.06 -13.72
N VAL A 130 -8.90 4.08 -12.40
CA VAL A 130 -7.82 4.17 -11.41
C VAL A 130 -8.00 3.17 -10.27
N ALA A 131 -6.90 2.64 -9.76
CA ALA A 131 -6.90 1.77 -8.60
C ALA A 131 -6.87 2.60 -7.30
N ILE A 132 -7.56 2.14 -6.27
CA ILE A 132 -7.69 2.82 -4.99
C ILE A 132 -6.76 2.14 -3.97
N ILE A 133 -5.93 2.95 -3.32
CA ILE A 133 -5.12 2.55 -2.17
C ILE A 133 -5.76 3.13 -0.92
N ALA A 134 -6.13 2.29 0.04
CA ALA A 134 -6.64 2.77 1.33
C ALA A 134 -5.47 3.04 2.28
N LYS A 135 -5.34 4.27 2.79
CA LYS A 135 -4.35 4.60 3.82
C LYS A 135 -4.95 4.30 5.19
N ILE A 136 -4.31 3.39 5.93
CA ILE A 136 -4.74 2.97 7.27
C ILE A 136 -4.07 3.87 8.29
N GLU A 137 -4.82 4.88 8.71
CA GLU A 137 -4.37 5.97 9.58
C GLU A 137 -5.23 6.08 10.84
N LYS A 138 -6.47 5.58 10.78
CA LYS A 138 -7.48 5.73 11.84
C LYS A 138 -7.73 4.41 12.58
N MET A 139 -8.08 4.50 13.86
CA MET A 139 -8.45 3.33 14.67
C MET A 139 -9.67 2.60 14.08
N GLU A 140 -10.65 3.34 13.56
CA GLU A 140 -11.83 2.76 12.92
C GLU A 140 -11.48 1.90 11.70
N ALA A 141 -10.45 2.29 10.92
CA ALA A 141 -9.96 1.45 9.84
C ALA A 141 -9.29 0.16 10.32
N LEU A 142 -8.68 0.15 11.51
CA LEU A 142 -8.18 -1.09 12.10
C LEU A 142 -9.31 -2.01 12.56
N GLU A 143 -10.41 -1.44 13.06
CA GLU A 143 -11.64 -2.16 13.43
C GLU A 143 -12.29 -2.81 12.21
N ASN A 144 -12.29 -2.12 11.07
CA ASN A 144 -12.95 -2.54 9.82
C ASN A 144 -11.97 -3.07 8.74
N ILE A 145 -10.75 -3.45 9.12
CA ILE A 145 -9.67 -3.67 8.14
C ILE A 145 -9.99 -4.78 7.15
N GLU A 146 -10.67 -5.84 7.57
CA GLU A 146 -11.05 -6.95 6.70
C GLU A 146 -11.95 -6.48 5.53
N GLU A 147 -12.99 -5.70 5.82
CA GLU A 147 -13.90 -5.15 4.82
C GLU A 147 -13.22 -4.11 3.92
N ILE A 148 -12.31 -3.31 4.48
CA ILE A 148 -11.50 -2.34 3.73
C ILE A 148 -10.57 -3.07 2.75
N VAL A 149 -9.89 -4.12 3.21
CA VAL A 149 -9.05 -4.98 2.37
C VAL A 149 -9.88 -5.60 1.26
N GLU A 150 -11.13 -6.02 1.50
CA GLU A 150 -12.00 -6.61 0.48
C GLU A 150 -12.30 -5.66 -0.69
N VAL A 151 -12.52 -4.37 -0.43
CA VAL A 151 -12.93 -3.41 -1.48
C VAL A 151 -11.80 -2.56 -2.07
N ALA A 152 -10.66 -2.42 -1.40
CA ALA A 152 -9.52 -1.65 -1.93
C ALA A 152 -8.72 -2.45 -2.98
N GLU A 153 -8.03 -1.80 -3.92
CA GLU A 153 -7.06 -2.48 -4.80
C GLU A 153 -5.64 -2.56 -4.21
N GLY A 154 -5.40 -1.86 -3.11
CA GLY A 154 -4.17 -1.94 -2.34
C GLY A 154 -4.31 -1.21 -1.01
N ILE A 155 -3.38 -1.45 -0.09
CA ILE A 155 -3.40 -0.86 1.24
C ILE A 155 -2.08 -0.15 1.51
N MET A 156 -2.11 0.97 2.22
CA MET A 156 -0.92 1.64 2.74
C MET A 156 -0.98 1.68 4.27
N VAL A 157 0.02 1.09 4.92
CA VAL A 157 0.26 1.23 6.36
C VAL A 157 0.93 2.58 6.60
N ALA A 158 0.15 3.60 6.92
CA ALA A 158 0.61 4.97 7.13
C ALA A 158 0.96 5.19 8.61
N ARG A 159 2.20 4.82 8.97
CA ARG A 159 2.63 4.62 10.37
C ARG A 159 2.73 5.91 11.18
N GLY A 160 3.03 7.04 10.54
CA GLY A 160 3.06 8.36 11.17
C GLY A 160 1.71 8.69 11.82
N ASP A 161 0.67 8.87 11.00
CA ASP A 161 -0.68 9.14 11.47
C ASP A 161 -1.23 8.00 12.35
N LEU A 162 -0.97 6.74 12.01
CA LEU A 162 -1.44 5.61 12.81
C LEU A 162 -0.81 5.58 14.22
N GLY A 163 0.43 6.05 14.37
CA GLY A 163 1.12 6.18 15.64
C GLY A 163 0.66 7.36 16.50
N VAL A 164 -0.08 8.30 15.91
CA VAL A 164 -0.81 9.36 16.62
C VAL A 164 -2.15 8.81 17.13
N GLU A 165 -2.84 8.03 16.30
CA GLU A 165 -4.19 7.50 16.58
C GLU A 165 -4.17 6.26 17.50
N THR A 166 -3.06 5.53 17.56
CA THR A 166 -2.86 4.36 18.42
C THR A 166 -1.55 4.48 19.21
N PRO A 167 -1.39 3.74 20.33
CA PRO A 167 -0.10 3.71 21.01
C PRO A 167 1.02 3.31 20.04
N ALA A 168 2.09 4.11 19.94
CA ALA A 168 3.20 3.85 19.02
C ALA A 168 3.77 2.42 19.14
N ALA A 169 3.77 1.85 20.35
CA ALA A 169 4.20 0.47 20.60
C ALA A 169 3.30 -0.61 19.99
N ALA A 170 2.04 -0.29 19.66
CA ALA A 170 1.08 -1.18 19.01
C ALA A 170 1.19 -1.15 17.47
N VAL A 171 1.71 -0.06 16.88
CA VAL A 171 1.85 0.12 15.42
C VAL A 171 2.55 -1.06 14.74
N PRO A 172 3.68 -1.62 15.26
CA PRO A 172 4.30 -2.78 14.64
C PRO A 172 3.39 -4.02 14.58
N ILE A 173 2.47 -4.19 15.53
CA ILE A 173 1.51 -5.30 15.54
C ILE A 173 0.43 -5.07 14.49
N HIS A 174 -0.09 -3.84 14.38
CA HIS A 174 -1.07 -3.47 13.35
C HIS A 174 -0.49 -3.61 11.93
N GLN A 175 0.74 -3.14 11.70
CA GLN A 175 1.46 -3.31 10.43
C GLN A 175 1.49 -4.79 10.01
N LYS A 176 1.94 -5.68 10.91
CA LYS A 176 2.03 -7.12 10.63
C LYS A 176 0.66 -7.74 10.32
N ARG A 177 -0.40 -7.32 11.01
CA ARG A 177 -1.77 -7.77 10.74
C ARG A 177 -2.24 -7.33 9.36
N ILE A 178 -2.09 -6.03 9.04
CA ILE A 178 -2.51 -5.47 7.75
C ILE A 178 -1.77 -6.14 6.60
N ILE A 179 -0.44 -6.26 6.70
CA ILE A 179 0.39 -6.90 5.67
C ILE A 179 -0.05 -8.35 5.46
N ARG A 180 -0.33 -9.10 6.53
CA ARG A 180 -0.82 -10.48 6.41
C ARG A 180 -2.14 -10.57 5.66
N LEU A 181 -3.14 -9.77 6.05
CA LEU A 181 -4.45 -9.77 5.41
C LEU A 181 -4.35 -9.41 3.91
N CYS A 182 -3.51 -8.44 3.57
CA CYS A 182 -3.27 -8.06 2.18
C CYS A 182 -2.62 -9.20 1.38
N ASN A 183 -1.61 -9.85 1.96
CA ASN A 183 -0.97 -11.00 1.34
C ASN A 183 -1.97 -12.14 1.14
N GLU A 184 -2.77 -12.50 2.14
CA GLU A 184 -3.80 -13.54 2.02
C GLU A 184 -4.81 -13.21 0.89
N ALA A 185 -5.25 -11.96 0.82
CA ALA A 185 -6.14 -11.45 -0.24
C ALA A 185 -5.45 -11.29 -1.62
N GLY A 186 -4.12 -11.41 -1.71
CA GLY A 186 -3.36 -11.16 -2.94
C GLY A 186 -3.38 -9.68 -3.39
N LYS A 187 -3.49 -8.75 -2.44
CA LYS A 187 -3.55 -7.31 -2.70
C LYS A 187 -2.23 -6.63 -2.31
N PRO A 188 -1.70 -5.71 -3.12
CA PRO A 188 -0.47 -5.01 -2.81
C PRO A 188 -0.59 -4.19 -1.52
N VAL A 189 0.43 -4.29 -0.68
CA VAL A 189 0.53 -3.49 0.54
C VAL A 189 1.82 -2.67 0.58
N ILE A 190 1.68 -1.40 0.93
CA ILE A 190 2.76 -0.42 1.05
C ILE A 190 3.03 -0.16 2.52
N THR A 191 4.27 -0.28 2.97
CA THR A 191 4.68 0.20 4.30
C THR A 191 5.26 1.60 4.16
N ALA A 192 4.63 2.58 4.79
CA ALA A 192 4.88 4.00 4.54
C ALA A 192 5.28 4.79 5.80
N THR A 193 5.88 5.95 5.55
CA THR A 193 6.32 6.97 6.52
C THR A 193 7.43 6.52 7.47
N GLN A 194 8.33 7.44 7.81
CA GLN A 194 9.42 7.24 8.78
C GLN A 194 10.31 6.00 8.55
N MET A 195 10.47 5.56 7.30
CA MET A 195 11.30 4.39 6.97
C MET A 195 12.79 4.72 7.07
N LEU A 196 13.21 5.87 6.52
CA LEU A 196 14.59 6.38 6.59
C LEU A 196 14.58 7.86 7.00
N ASN A 197 13.72 8.25 7.95
CA ASN A 197 13.41 9.64 8.28
C ASN A 197 14.65 10.53 8.53
N SER A 198 15.65 10.00 9.23
CA SER A 198 16.90 10.71 9.51
C SER A 198 17.63 11.16 8.24
N MET A 199 17.38 10.48 7.11
CA MET A 199 18.00 10.81 5.83
C MET A 199 17.45 12.07 5.16
N ILE A 200 16.41 12.69 5.72
CA ILE A 200 16.04 14.07 5.36
C ILE A 200 17.22 15.01 5.61
N GLU A 201 17.94 14.80 6.72
CA GLU A 201 19.03 15.68 7.20
C GLU A 201 20.42 15.01 7.19
N SER A 202 20.48 13.69 7.01
CA SER A 202 21.70 12.88 7.09
C SER A 202 21.94 12.06 5.81
N PRO A 203 23.19 11.92 5.33
CA PRO A 203 23.48 11.07 4.17
C PRO A 203 23.42 9.56 4.48
N ARG A 204 23.17 9.17 5.73
CA ARG A 204 23.09 7.76 6.15
C ARG A 204 21.96 7.57 7.16
N PRO A 205 21.26 6.42 7.12
CA PRO A 205 20.24 6.13 8.09
C PRO A 205 20.84 5.64 9.40
N THR A 206 20.02 5.61 10.42
CA THR A 206 20.31 4.91 11.67
C THR A 206 20.21 3.40 11.48
N ARG A 207 20.79 2.64 12.42
CA ARG A 207 20.64 1.17 12.44
C ARG A 207 19.19 0.73 12.72
N ALA A 208 18.44 1.53 13.46
CA ALA A 208 17.03 1.27 13.75
C ALA A 208 16.18 1.36 12.48
N GLU A 209 16.36 2.41 11.69
CA GLU A 209 15.69 2.61 10.40
C GLU A 209 16.05 1.50 9.39
N ALA A 210 17.33 1.14 9.28
CA ALA A 210 17.72 0.01 8.43
C ALA A 210 17.07 -1.32 8.86
N SER A 211 16.95 -1.55 10.18
CA SER A 211 16.26 -2.72 10.71
C SER A 211 14.74 -2.66 10.45
N ASP A 212 14.14 -1.49 10.52
CA ASP A 212 12.71 -1.28 10.30
C ASP A 212 12.33 -1.59 8.85
N VAL A 213 13.08 -1.04 7.88
CA VAL A 213 12.92 -1.35 6.45
C VAL A 213 13.04 -2.85 6.19
N ALA A 214 14.09 -3.49 6.74
CA ALA A 214 14.29 -4.93 6.56
C ALA A 214 13.14 -5.76 7.16
N ASN A 215 12.63 -5.38 8.33
CA ASN A 215 11.52 -6.07 8.96
C ASN A 215 10.20 -5.92 8.20
N ALA A 216 9.92 -4.76 7.58
CA ALA A 216 8.75 -4.60 6.72
C ALA A 216 8.79 -5.55 5.51
N ILE A 217 9.98 -5.80 4.96
CA ILE A 217 10.20 -6.77 3.87
C ILE A 217 10.03 -8.20 4.37
N PHE A 218 10.55 -8.55 5.55
CA PHE A 218 10.35 -9.87 6.14
C PHE A 218 8.90 -10.14 6.53
N ASP A 219 8.15 -9.08 6.88
CA ASP A 219 6.70 -9.12 7.07
C ASP A 219 5.94 -9.31 5.76
N GLY A 220 6.59 -9.04 4.62
CA GLY A 220 6.10 -9.30 3.27
C GLY A 220 5.31 -8.16 2.66
N THR A 221 5.72 -6.92 2.94
CA THR A 221 5.23 -5.76 2.20
C THR A 221 5.57 -5.86 0.71
N ASP A 222 4.69 -5.41 -0.18
CA ASP A 222 4.98 -5.38 -1.62
C ASP A 222 5.86 -4.20 -1.99
N ALA A 223 5.64 -3.06 -1.32
CA ALA A 223 6.46 -1.87 -1.49
C ALA A 223 6.77 -1.17 -0.17
N ILE A 224 7.88 -0.44 -0.18
CA ILE A 224 8.35 0.45 0.89
C ILE A 224 8.43 1.87 0.34
N MET A 225 8.02 2.85 1.15
CA MET A 225 7.82 4.23 0.68
C MET A 225 8.72 5.24 1.40
N LEU A 226 9.38 6.10 0.62
CA LEU A 226 10.00 7.34 1.09
C LEU A 226 8.99 8.49 0.99
N SER A 227 9.00 9.38 1.98
CA SER A 227 8.10 10.53 2.06
C SER A 227 8.91 11.83 1.98
N GLY A 228 9.23 12.44 3.13
CA GLY A 228 10.05 13.65 3.18
C GLY A 228 11.47 13.43 2.67
N GLU A 229 11.99 12.20 2.81
CA GLU A 229 13.35 11.83 2.40
C GLU A 229 13.63 12.15 0.92
N SER A 230 12.69 11.84 0.02
CA SER A 230 12.81 12.08 -1.42
C SER A 230 12.13 13.37 -1.88
N ALA A 231 11.06 13.79 -1.22
CA ALA A 231 10.27 14.95 -1.64
C ALA A 231 10.94 16.30 -1.31
N SER A 232 11.59 16.40 -0.15
CA SER A 232 12.16 17.66 0.36
C SER A 232 13.47 17.50 1.14
N GLY A 233 13.99 16.28 1.26
CA GLY A 233 15.23 15.96 1.96
C GLY A 233 16.49 16.45 1.24
N LYS A 234 17.59 16.51 1.99
CA LYS A 234 18.92 16.91 1.48
C LYS A 234 19.63 15.82 0.69
N TYR A 235 19.20 14.56 0.84
CA TYR A 235 19.86 13.37 0.26
C TYR A 235 18.87 12.43 -0.47
N PRO A 236 18.03 12.94 -1.39
CA PRO A 236 16.92 12.18 -1.96
C PRO A 236 17.38 10.97 -2.81
N VAL A 237 18.51 11.09 -3.51
CA VAL A 237 19.06 10.00 -4.34
C VAL A 237 19.64 8.91 -3.42
N GLU A 238 20.43 9.30 -2.44
CA GLU A 238 21.05 8.39 -1.48
C GLU A 238 20.02 7.66 -0.63
N SER A 239 18.89 8.29 -0.30
CA SER A 239 17.76 7.63 0.36
C SER A 239 17.19 6.49 -0.48
N VAL A 240 16.99 6.70 -1.78
CA VAL A 240 16.50 5.65 -2.71
C VAL A 240 17.53 4.53 -2.84
N GLU A 241 18.81 4.86 -3.06
CA GLU A 241 19.89 3.86 -3.18
C GLU A 241 20.05 3.04 -1.89
N THR A 242 19.95 3.69 -0.73
CA THR A 242 20.01 3.03 0.58
C THR A 242 18.82 2.10 0.78
N MET A 243 17.61 2.57 0.47
CA MET A 243 16.39 1.76 0.57
C MET A 243 16.47 0.53 -0.34
N ALA A 244 16.93 0.69 -1.58
CA ALA A 244 17.14 -0.41 -2.52
C ALA A 244 18.21 -1.39 -2.03
N THR A 245 19.31 -0.89 -1.44
CA THR A 245 20.38 -1.73 -0.89
C THR A 245 19.87 -2.60 0.27
N ILE A 246 19.11 -2.01 1.20
CA ILE A 246 18.49 -2.75 2.31
C ILE A 246 17.53 -3.81 1.76
N ALA A 247 16.71 -3.45 0.77
CA ALA A 247 15.77 -4.37 0.16
C ALA A 247 16.43 -5.59 -0.46
N GLN A 248 17.47 -5.39 -1.29
CA GLN A 248 18.22 -6.47 -1.91
C GLN A 248 18.90 -7.40 -0.87
N ILE A 249 19.38 -6.84 0.24
CA ILE A 249 19.98 -7.64 1.32
C ILE A 249 18.90 -8.44 2.05
N ALA A 250 17.76 -7.83 2.37
CA ALA A 250 16.65 -8.51 3.02
C ALA A 250 16.08 -9.64 2.13
N GLU A 251 15.86 -9.37 0.84
CA GLU A 251 15.32 -10.33 -0.13
C GLU A 251 16.17 -11.60 -0.27
N LYS A 252 17.50 -11.45 -0.29
CA LYS A 252 18.44 -12.60 -0.29
C LYS A 252 18.32 -13.50 0.94
N ASN A 253 17.74 -12.99 2.03
CA ASN A 253 17.59 -13.70 3.29
C ASN A 253 16.13 -14.09 3.59
N LEU A 254 15.20 -13.88 2.63
CA LEU A 254 13.78 -14.20 2.81
C LEU A 254 13.58 -15.67 3.18
N SER A 255 14.23 -16.63 2.53
CA SER A 255 14.05 -18.06 2.85
C SER A 255 14.35 -18.42 4.31
N THR A 256 15.16 -17.61 5.01
CA THR A 256 15.56 -17.85 6.40
C THR A 256 14.66 -17.13 7.41
N PHE A 257 14.34 -15.86 7.14
CA PHE A 257 13.66 -14.99 8.11
C PHE A 257 12.20 -14.70 7.76
N SER A 258 11.77 -15.05 6.55
CA SER A 258 10.39 -14.89 6.13
C SER A 258 9.47 -15.79 6.96
N ASN A 259 8.45 -15.17 7.55
CA ASN A 259 7.39 -15.91 8.22
C ASN A 259 6.46 -16.65 7.22
N PHE A 260 6.59 -16.39 5.91
CA PHE A 260 5.75 -16.97 4.86
C PHE A 260 6.05 -18.45 4.61
N SER A 261 7.33 -18.85 4.63
CA SER A 261 7.73 -20.22 4.28
C SER A 261 7.18 -21.27 5.26
N LYS A 262 6.86 -20.88 6.51
CA LYS A 262 6.27 -21.77 7.52
C LYS A 262 4.76 -21.97 7.35
N ASN A 263 4.08 -21.04 6.68
CA ASN A 263 2.63 -21.09 6.45
C ASN A 263 2.25 -21.81 5.15
N ARG A 264 3.17 -21.90 4.15
CA ARG A 264 2.95 -22.65 2.89
C ARG A 264 2.44 -24.08 3.11
N GLN A 265 2.97 -24.79 4.10
CA GLN A 265 2.60 -26.20 4.36
C GLN A 265 1.34 -26.36 5.25
N LYS A 266 0.96 -25.34 6.02
CA LYS A 266 -0.18 -25.45 6.95
C LYS A 266 -1.51 -24.99 6.35
N ASN A 267 -1.49 -24.05 5.41
CA ASN A 267 -2.72 -23.46 4.87
C ASN A 267 -3.32 -24.23 3.68
N ALA A 268 -2.56 -25.14 3.04
CA ALA A 268 -3.08 -26.01 1.98
C ALA A 268 -4.25 -26.91 2.44
N ALA A 269 -4.43 -27.12 3.75
CA ALA A 269 -5.46 -27.98 4.31
C ALA A 269 -6.67 -27.24 4.94
N LEU A 270 -6.64 -25.90 5.07
CA LEU A 270 -7.59 -25.14 5.90
C LEU A 270 -8.05 -23.80 5.30
N ASP A 271 -7.89 -23.58 4.00
CA ASP A 271 -8.37 -22.35 3.33
C ASP A 271 -9.90 -22.39 3.15
N SER A 272 -10.62 -22.22 4.26
CA SER A 272 -12.08 -22.05 4.31
C SER A 272 -12.48 -20.60 4.56
N SER A 273 -11.61 -19.63 4.28
CA SER A 273 -11.92 -18.20 4.40
C SER A 273 -11.69 -17.48 3.08
N THR A 274 -12.81 -17.08 2.46
CA THR A 274 -12.96 -15.89 1.61
C THR A 274 -12.21 -15.79 0.28
N ASP A 275 -11.62 -16.86 -0.26
CA ASP A 275 -10.99 -16.77 -1.58
C ASP A 275 -11.92 -17.22 -2.72
N ASP A 276 -12.37 -16.26 -3.53
CA ASP A 276 -13.40 -16.42 -4.57
C ASP A 276 -13.02 -17.31 -5.76
N ASN A 277 -11.78 -17.84 -5.84
CA ASN A 277 -11.37 -18.69 -6.96
C ASN A 277 -10.35 -19.79 -6.58
N PRO A 278 -10.82 -20.97 -6.11
CA PRO A 278 -9.95 -22.09 -5.73
C PRO A 278 -9.11 -22.64 -6.90
N ILE A 279 -9.58 -22.50 -8.14
CA ILE A 279 -8.86 -22.96 -9.34
C ILE A 279 -7.62 -22.08 -9.56
N ALA A 280 -7.78 -20.76 -9.51
CA ALA A 280 -6.67 -19.82 -9.67
C ALA A 280 -5.60 -20.02 -8.58
N ASN A 281 -6.01 -20.33 -7.35
CA ASN A 281 -5.10 -20.64 -6.25
C ASN A 281 -4.30 -21.90 -6.49
N ALA A 282 -4.98 -23.02 -6.77
CA ALA A 282 -4.33 -24.29 -7.01
C ALA A 282 -3.34 -24.20 -8.17
N ILE A 283 -3.70 -23.48 -9.22
CA ILE A 283 -2.85 -23.28 -10.39
C ILE A 283 -1.65 -22.38 -10.08
N SER A 284 -1.85 -21.28 -9.35
CA SER A 284 -0.74 -20.39 -8.97
C SER A 284 0.26 -21.10 -8.07
N HIS A 285 -0.23 -21.87 -7.10
CA HIS A 285 0.59 -22.68 -6.21
C HIS A 285 1.39 -23.75 -7.00
N ALA A 286 0.71 -24.55 -7.82
CA ALA A 286 1.35 -25.57 -8.66
C ALA A 286 2.36 -24.94 -9.64
N THR A 287 2.10 -23.73 -10.12
CA THR A 287 3.01 -22.98 -11.00
C THR A 287 4.34 -22.70 -10.30
N VAL A 288 4.30 -22.26 -9.05
CA VAL A 288 5.53 -21.98 -8.29
C VAL A 288 6.33 -23.25 -8.04
N GLU A 289 5.68 -24.33 -7.61
CA GLU A 289 6.35 -25.62 -7.39
C GLU A 289 6.97 -26.19 -8.67
N MET A 290 6.24 -26.12 -9.79
CA MET A 290 6.75 -26.55 -11.09
C MET A 290 7.94 -25.71 -11.54
N ALA A 291 7.88 -24.38 -11.37
CA ALA A 291 8.95 -23.48 -11.77
C ALA A 291 10.25 -23.79 -11.03
N GLU A 292 10.18 -24.03 -9.72
CA GLU A 292 11.33 -24.45 -8.92
C GLU A 292 11.85 -25.83 -9.35
N SER A 293 10.95 -26.80 -9.54
CA SER A 293 11.30 -28.19 -9.88
C SER A 293 12.01 -28.33 -11.23
N ILE A 294 11.60 -27.54 -12.23
CA ILE A 294 12.19 -27.62 -13.58
C ILE A 294 13.39 -26.69 -13.78
N GLY A 295 13.75 -25.90 -12.76
CA GLY A 295 14.73 -24.83 -12.86
C GLY A 295 14.33 -23.77 -13.88
N ALA A 296 13.06 -23.33 -13.84
CA ALA A 296 12.57 -22.34 -14.77
C ALA A 296 13.34 -21.02 -14.62
N ARG A 297 13.66 -20.41 -15.75
CA ARG A 297 14.30 -19.09 -15.80
C ARG A 297 13.34 -17.99 -15.34
N LEU A 298 12.06 -18.08 -15.76
CA LEU A 298 11.01 -17.12 -15.44
C LEU A 298 9.66 -17.82 -15.24
N ILE A 299 8.82 -17.26 -14.38
CA ILE A 299 7.36 -17.44 -14.42
C ILE A 299 6.79 -16.28 -15.23
N VAL A 300 6.10 -16.59 -16.33
CA VAL A 300 5.50 -15.60 -17.22
C VAL A 300 3.99 -15.59 -17.01
N SER A 301 3.52 -14.54 -16.33
CA SER A 301 2.10 -14.32 -16.08
C SER A 301 1.47 -13.47 -17.18
N SER A 302 0.61 -14.08 -17.98
CA SER A 302 -0.18 -13.40 -19.00
C SER A 302 -1.50 -12.93 -18.41
N THR A 303 -1.75 -11.62 -18.44
CA THR A 303 -2.91 -11.05 -17.76
C THR A 303 -3.38 -9.73 -18.38
N TRP A 304 -4.70 -9.53 -18.43
CA TRP A 304 -5.29 -8.26 -18.85
C TRP A 304 -5.45 -7.27 -17.71
N THR A 305 -5.75 -7.76 -16.50
CA THR A 305 -6.07 -6.92 -15.33
C THR A 305 -4.95 -6.87 -14.28
N GLY A 306 -4.02 -7.82 -14.32
CA GLY A 306 -2.99 -8.02 -13.28
C GLY A 306 -3.31 -9.17 -12.33
N TYR A 307 -4.55 -9.69 -12.34
CA TYR A 307 -5.02 -10.71 -11.41
C TYR A 307 -4.11 -11.94 -11.33
N THR A 308 -3.75 -12.52 -12.49
CA THR A 308 -2.85 -13.69 -12.55
C THR A 308 -1.48 -13.39 -11.93
N ALA A 309 -0.91 -12.22 -12.22
CA ALA A 309 0.40 -11.82 -11.72
C ALA A 309 0.37 -11.65 -10.19
N GLN A 310 -0.68 -11.03 -9.65
CA GLN A 310 -0.89 -10.87 -8.20
C GLN A 310 -1.02 -12.23 -7.49
N ARG A 311 -1.73 -13.19 -8.09
CA ARG A 311 -1.87 -14.54 -7.52
C ARG A 311 -0.56 -15.31 -7.47
N VAL A 312 0.27 -15.19 -8.51
CA VAL A 312 1.62 -15.76 -8.49
C VAL A 312 2.52 -15.04 -7.49
N ALA A 313 2.47 -13.70 -7.45
CA ALA A 313 3.28 -12.89 -6.53
C ALA A 313 2.95 -13.15 -5.05
N ARG A 314 1.69 -13.47 -4.75
CA ARG A 314 1.23 -13.87 -3.42
C ARG A 314 1.99 -15.08 -2.87
N GLU A 315 2.34 -16.04 -3.72
CA GLU A 315 3.09 -17.23 -3.32
C GLU A 315 4.57 -16.93 -2.99
N ARG A 316 5.03 -15.71 -3.30
CA ARG A 316 6.41 -15.22 -3.12
C ARG A 316 7.47 -16.19 -3.69
N PRO A 317 7.41 -16.53 -5.00
CA PRO A 317 8.37 -17.44 -5.63
C PRO A 317 9.79 -16.87 -5.61
N GLN A 318 10.79 -17.76 -5.59
CA GLN A 318 12.19 -17.36 -5.84
C GLN A 318 12.47 -17.14 -7.33
N THR A 319 11.71 -17.82 -8.19
CA THR A 319 11.78 -17.63 -9.63
C THR A 319 11.21 -16.26 -10.01
N PRO A 320 11.93 -15.43 -10.79
CA PRO A 320 11.44 -14.11 -11.18
C PRO A 320 10.11 -14.17 -11.94
N ILE A 321 9.21 -13.23 -11.65
CA ILE A 321 7.90 -13.13 -12.28
C ILE A 321 7.95 -12.04 -13.35
N VAL A 322 7.58 -12.38 -14.58
CA VAL A 322 7.35 -11.41 -15.65
C VAL A 322 5.85 -11.34 -15.91
N CYS A 323 5.26 -10.15 -15.80
CA CYS A 323 3.87 -9.90 -16.15
C CYS A 323 3.80 -9.37 -17.58
N VAL A 324 3.30 -10.18 -18.51
CA VAL A 324 3.07 -9.77 -19.89
C VAL A 324 1.62 -9.30 -20.05
N THR A 325 1.44 -8.10 -20.58
CA THR A 325 0.10 -7.53 -20.79
C THR A 325 0.08 -6.57 -22.00
N PRO A 326 -1.00 -6.56 -22.79
CA PRO A 326 -1.25 -5.49 -23.76
C PRO A 326 -1.91 -4.25 -23.11
N ASN A 327 -2.35 -4.35 -21.85
CA ASN A 327 -3.04 -3.26 -21.16
C ASN A 327 -2.03 -2.35 -20.44
N ARG A 328 -1.96 -1.09 -20.89
CA ARG A 328 -1.03 -0.10 -20.32
C ARG A 328 -1.27 0.21 -18.84
N ALA A 329 -2.53 0.28 -18.40
CA ALA A 329 -2.84 0.53 -17.00
C ALA A 329 -2.38 -0.64 -16.11
N THR A 330 -2.57 -1.88 -16.57
CA THR A 330 -2.03 -3.06 -15.88
C THR A 330 -0.51 -3.06 -15.86
N PHE A 331 0.15 -2.74 -16.98
CA PHE A 331 1.62 -2.62 -17.03
C PHE A 331 2.15 -1.68 -15.94
N GLN A 332 1.58 -0.49 -15.81
CA GLN A 332 2.01 0.47 -14.79
C GLN A 332 1.73 -0.03 -13.37
N ARG A 333 0.51 -0.52 -13.12
CA ARG A 333 0.07 -1.01 -11.81
C ARG A 333 0.90 -2.17 -11.29
N MET A 334 1.32 -3.08 -12.18
CA MET A 334 2.12 -4.23 -11.76
C MET A 334 3.50 -3.87 -11.21
N SER A 335 4.00 -2.65 -11.44
CA SER A 335 5.23 -2.16 -10.82
C SER A 335 5.15 -2.04 -9.29
N LEU A 336 3.93 -1.99 -8.72
CA LEU A 336 3.72 -1.96 -7.26
C LEU A 336 3.64 -3.37 -6.64
N VAL A 337 3.47 -4.41 -7.46
CA VAL A 337 3.28 -5.78 -6.99
C VAL A 337 4.64 -6.44 -6.79
N TRP A 338 4.85 -7.05 -5.62
CA TRP A 338 6.14 -7.63 -5.24
C TRP A 338 6.68 -8.60 -6.29
N GLY A 339 7.96 -8.46 -6.63
CA GLY A 339 8.69 -9.41 -7.47
C GLY A 339 8.20 -9.50 -8.93
N VAL A 340 7.25 -8.65 -9.33
CA VAL A 340 6.70 -8.61 -10.69
C VAL A 340 7.45 -7.59 -11.54
N PHE A 341 7.96 -8.05 -12.68
CA PHE A 341 8.50 -7.19 -13.73
C PHE A 341 7.50 -7.10 -14.89
N PRO A 342 6.84 -5.95 -15.14
CA PRO A 342 5.87 -5.83 -16.22
C PRO A 342 6.54 -5.67 -17.59
N VAL A 343 5.96 -6.27 -18.62
CA VAL A 343 6.39 -6.19 -20.02
C VAL A 343 5.18 -5.98 -20.91
N MET A 344 5.23 -4.96 -21.77
CA MET A 344 4.20 -4.73 -22.77
C MET A 344 4.31 -5.75 -23.90
N VAL A 345 3.18 -6.30 -24.32
CA VAL A 345 3.09 -7.21 -25.47
C VAL A 345 1.94 -6.79 -26.39
N GLU A 346 1.97 -7.28 -27.63
CA GLU A 346 0.83 -7.16 -28.53
C GLU A 346 -0.35 -8.01 -28.05
N GLU A 347 -1.57 -7.59 -28.37
CA GLU A 347 -2.77 -8.35 -28.07
C GLU A 347 -2.82 -9.65 -28.90
N PHE A 348 -3.28 -10.73 -28.27
CA PHE A 348 -3.42 -12.04 -28.89
C PHE A 348 -4.75 -12.69 -28.51
N ASN A 349 -5.26 -13.53 -29.41
CA ASN A 349 -6.55 -14.20 -29.25
C ASN A 349 -6.44 -15.72 -29.22
N THR A 350 -5.25 -16.27 -29.49
CA THR A 350 -5.00 -17.72 -29.50
C THR A 350 -3.83 -18.07 -28.60
N ILE A 351 -3.80 -19.31 -28.09
CA ILE A 351 -2.71 -19.80 -27.26
C ILE A 351 -1.40 -19.83 -28.07
N ASP A 352 -1.47 -20.16 -29.35
CA ASP A 352 -0.29 -20.20 -30.23
C ASP A 352 0.29 -18.81 -30.47
N ASP A 353 -0.56 -17.79 -30.71
CA ASP A 353 -0.11 -16.40 -30.79
C ASP A 353 0.47 -15.91 -29.48
N MET A 354 -0.17 -16.24 -28.35
CA MET A 354 0.35 -15.90 -27.03
C MET A 354 1.78 -16.43 -26.85
N ILE A 355 2.03 -17.71 -27.14
CA ILE A 355 3.37 -18.31 -27.00
C ILE A 355 4.36 -17.62 -27.93
N ARG A 356 4.00 -17.44 -29.21
CA ARG A 356 4.87 -16.81 -30.21
C ARG A 356 5.25 -15.38 -29.82
N ILE A 357 4.28 -14.56 -29.45
CA ILE A 357 4.49 -13.15 -29.07
C ILE A 357 5.30 -13.07 -27.79
N ILE A 358 4.93 -13.80 -26.73
CA ILE A 358 5.65 -13.80 -25.45
C ILE A 358 7.12 -14.20 -25.66
N THR A 359 7.37 -15.34 -26.33
CA THR A 359 8.74 -15.84 -26.51
C THR A 359 9.59 -14.90 -27.34
N ALA A 360 9.02 -14.30 -28.41
CA ALA A 360 9.71 -13.30 -29.20
C ALA A 360 10.04 -12.04 -28.39
N THR A 361 9.08 -11.49 -27.65
CA THR A 361 9.29 -10.29 -26.83
C THR A 361 10.34 -10.54 -25.75
N LEU A 362 10.23 -11.62 -24.97
CA LEU A 362 11.19 -11.90 -23.89
C LEU A 362 12.61 -12.16 -24.41
N THR A 363 12.74 -12.72 -25.63
CA THR A 363 14.05 -12.91 -26.27
C THR A 363 14.62 -11.56 -26.72
N ASN A 364 13.81 -10.69 -27.31
CA ASN A 364 14.24 -9.37 -27.77
C ASN A 364 14.63 -8.45 -26.60
N GLU A 365 13.94 -8.54 -25.47
CA GLU A 365 14.27 -7.84 -24.22
C GLU A 365 15.49 -8.45 -23.49
N GLY A 366 16.08 -9.53 -24.00
CA GLY A 366 17.26 -10.18 -23.41
C GLY A 366 16.99 -10.89 -22.08
N MET A 367 15.72 -11.17 -21.76
CA MET A 367 15.33 -11.82 -20.50
C MET A 367 15.53 -13.33 -20.53
N VAL A 368 15.45 -13.93 -21.73
CA VAL A 368 15.60 -15.37 -21.96
C VAL A 368 16.49 -15.65 -23.18
N SER A 369 17.12 -16.82 -23.17
CA SER A 369 17.98 -17.35 -24.23
C SER A 369 17.52 -18.73 -24.69
N THR A 370 17.97 -19.16 -25.88
CA THR A 370 17.70 -20.52 -26.37
C THR A 370 18.11 -21.59 -25.35
N GLY A 371 17.21 -22.54 -25.09
CA GLY A 371 17.39 -23.59 -24.08
C GLY A 371 16.82 -23.25 -22.71
N ASP A 372 16.53 -21.98 -22.42
CA ASP A 372 15.85 -21.60 -21.18
C ASP A 372 14.44 -22.19 -21.13
N ARG A 373 14.02 -22.56 -19.93
CA ARG A 373 12.65 -23.00 -19.65
C ARG A 373 11.90 -21.86 -18.99
N VAL A 374 10.74 -21.52 -19.54
CA VAL A 374 9.80 -20.59 -18.91
C VAL A 374 8.49 -21.29 -18.60
N LEU A 375 7.84 -20.86 -17.54
CA LEU A 375 6.54 -21.37 -17.15
C LEU A 375 5.50 -20.28 -17.41
N ILE A 376 4.64 -20.47 -18.41
CA ILE A 376 3.61 -19.52 -18.79
C ILE A 376 2.33 -19.86 -18.04
N ILE A 377 1.76 -18.90 -17.33
CA ILE A 377 0.48 -19.00 -16.63
C ILE A 377 -0.49 -17.95 -17.20
N ALA A 378 -1.73 -18.35 -17.51
CA ALA A 378 -2.74 -17.46 -18.07
C ALA A 378 -4.18 -17.87 -17.69
N GLY A 379 -5.14 -17.00 -18.04
CA GLY A 379 -6.57 -17.29 -18.04
C GLY A 379 -7.10 -17.37 -19.47
N VAL A 380 -7.83 -18.44 -19.78
CA VAL A 380 -8.55 -18.62 -21.05
C VAL A 380 -10.07 -18.77 -20.80
N PRO A 381 -10.94 -18.21 -21.66
CA PRO A 381 -10.63 -17.41 -22.86
C PRO A 381 -9.99 -16.05 -22.52
N PHE A 382 -9.16 -15.55 -23.43
CA PHE A 382 -8.46 -14.27 -23.25
C PHE A 382 -9.46 -13.10 -23.18
N GLY A 383 -9.11 -12.03 -22.46
CA GLY A 383 -9.91 -10.81 -22.35
C GLY A 383 -11.08 -10.85 -21.35
N ALA A 384 -11.48 -12.02 -20.84
CA ALA A 384 -12.60 -12.14 -19.89
C ALA A 384 -12.29 -11.58 -18.48
N GLY A 385 -11.00 -11.42 -18.13
CA GLY A 385 -10.56 -10.95 -16.80
C GLY A 385 -10.84 -11.96 -15.67
N GLY A 386 -10.09 -11.87 -14.56
CA GLY A 386 -10.41 -12.57 -13.31
C GLY A 386 -10.33 -14.11 -13.31
N GLN A 387 -9.81 -14.73 -14.37
CA GLN A 387 -9.61 -16.19 -14.44
C GLN A 387 -8.14 -16.54 -14.62
N THR A 388 -7.73 -17.65 -14.02
CA THR A 388 -6.40 -18.24 -14.17
C THR A 388 -6.57 -19.74 -14.17
N ASN A 389 -6.43 -20.37 -15.33
CA ASN A 389 -6.82 -21.76 -15.56
C ASN A 389 -5.89 -22.54 -16.50
N MET A 390 -4.74 -21.97 -16.89
CA MET A 390 -3.80 -22.60 -17.80
C MET A 390 -2.35 -22.42 -17.32
N VAL A 391 -1.57 -23.49 -17.41
CA VAL A 391 -0.11 -23.48 -17.24
C VAL A 391 0.54 -24.21 -18.41
N LYS A 392 1.61 -23.66 -18.96
CA LYS A 392 2.42 -24.27 -20.03
C LYS A 392 3.91 -24.12 -19.74
N ILE A 393 4.64 -25.23 -19.77
CA ILE A 393 6.10 -25.21 -19.81
C ILE A 393 6.52 -24.97 -21.25
N GLN A 394 7.36 -23.96 -21.48
CA GLN A 394 7.90 -23.64 -22.80
C GLN A 394 9.42 -23.63 -22.74
N THR A 395 10.08 -24.33 -23.67
CA THR A 395 11.53 -24.22 -23.87
C THR A 395 11.79 -23.24 -25.02
N ILE A 396 12.62 -22.23 -24.78
CA ILE A 396 12.93 -21.18 -25.76
C ILE A 396 13.76 -21.76 -26.91
N GLY A 397 13.38 -21.45 -28.15
CA GLY A 397 14.06 -21.92 -29.36
C GLY A 397 13.74 -23.35 -29.79
N HIS A 398 12.84 -24.07 -29.09
CA HIS A 398 12.33 -25.36 -29.55
C HIS A 398 11.02 -25.15 -30.30
N ASN A 399 11.05 -25.20 -31.64
CA ASN A 399 9.84 -25.15 -32.45
C ASN A 399 9.02 -26.42 -32.21
N GLN A 400 7.81 -26.27 -31.64
CA GLN A 400 6.76 -27.28 -31.71
C GLN A 400 6.12 -27.23 -33.10
N GLN A 401 6.85 -27.66 -34.13
CA GLN A 401 6.26 -28.13 -35.39
C GLN A 401 6.58 -29.61 -35.49
N ALA A 402 5.65 -30.43 -35.01
CA ALA A 402 5.52 -31.84 -35.34
C ALA A 402 4.06 -32.09 -35.67
#